data_AF-A0A852L449-F1
#
_entry.id   AF-A0A852L449-F1
#
_cell.length_a   1.000
_cell.length_b   1.000
_cell.length_c   1.000
_cell.angle_alpha   90.00
_cell.angle_beta   90.00
_cell.angle_gamma   90.00
#
_symmetry.space_group_name_H-M   'P 1'
#
loop_
_entity.id
_entity.type
_entity.pdbx_description
1 polymer ?
#
loop_
_entity_poly.entity_id
_entity_poly.type
_entity_poly.pdbx_seq_one_letter_code
_entity_poly.pdbx_strand_id
1 'polypeptide(L)'
;LQVLAYNRHTYETVAQRLVITVVPAPGGEPPYQGEFLVGNRNVEELLPAAARDIFLQATAGVWERDDLHIINVTSALDRGGRVPLPIEGRKEGVYVKVGSHGPFSPCLASAASPQSRFRCSLGQQPLASCYDTFTPHFSIRWCNLTLLQVEPSPTVPAPVWGSGVLEDDGDFQPPTEAAPQDLLPGYLVTLLVPLAVAALLCLLLGHLMCCRREGV
;
A
#
# COMPACT_ATOMS: atom_id res chain seq x y z
N LEU A 1 -18.23 0.33 1.65
CA LEU A 1 -17.52 1.23 0.71
C LEU A 1 -17.85 0.84 -0.71
N GLN A 2 -17.92 1.79 -1.64
CA GLN A 2 -18.03 1.50 -3.07
C GLN A 2 -16.72 1.90 -3.72
N VAL A 3 -16.05 0.94 -4.36
CA VAL A 3 -14.79 1.16 -5.09
C VAL A 3 -15.14 1.24 -6.57
N LEU A 4 -14.82 2.37 -7.20
CA LEU A 4 -14.88 2.53 -8.64
C LEU A 4 -13.46 2.44 -9.19
N ALA A 5 -13.19 1.43 -10.00
CA ALA A 5 -11.92 1.25 -10.69
C ALA A 5 -12.13 1.47 -12.19
N TYR A 6 -11.10 1.95 -12.87
CA TYR A 6 -11.06 2.01 -14.32
C TYR A 6 -9.77 1.38 -14.85
N ASN A 7 -9.86 0.64 -15.94
CA ASN A 7 -8.71 0.10 -16.62
C ASN A 7 -7.99 1.24 -17.34
N ARG A 8 -6.70 1.47 -17.02
CA ARG A 8 -5.92 2.57 -17.61
C ARG A 8 -5.68 2.41 -19.12
N HIS A 9 -5.78 1.19 -19.66
CA HIS A 9 -5.52 0.89 -21.07
C HIS A 9 -6.81 0.82 -21.89
N THR A 10 -7.87 0.22 -21.33
CA THR A 10 -9.16 0.04 -22.05
C THR A 10 -10.21 1.09 -21.67
N TYR A 11 -9.98 1.87 -20.61
CA TYR A 11 -10.93 2.83 -20.02
C TYR A 11 -12.25 2.23 -19.51
N GLU A 12 -12.36 0.91 -19.50
CA GLU A 12 -13.52 0.22 -18.92
C GLU A 12 -13.60 0.49 -17.41
N THR A 13 -14.82 0.70 -16.91
CA THR A 13 -15.08 0.96 -15.50
C THR A 13 -15.74 -0.23 -14.84
N VAL A 14 -15.37 -0.50 -13.60
CA VAL A 14 -16.00 -1.50 -12.74
C VAL A 14 -16.28 -0.86 -11.40
N ALA A 15 -17.51 -1.00 -10.92
CA ALA A 15 -17.92 -0.60 -9.58
C ALA A 15 -18.12 -1.87 -8.74
N GLN A 16 -17.50 -1.91 -7.56
CA GLN A 16 -17.67 -3.03 -6.63
C GLN A 16 -17.97 -2.50 -5.23
N ARG A 17 -19.01 -3.06 -4.60
CA ARG A 17 -19.29 -2.82 -3.19
C ARG A 17 -18.36 -3.69 -2.34
N LEU A 18 -17.54 -3.03 -1.52
CA LEU A 18 -16.65 -3.65 -0.55
C LEU A 18 -17.25 -3.49 0.85
N VAL A 19 -17.50 -4.62 1.51
CA VAL A 19 -17.88 -4.66 2.92
C VAL A 19 -16.60 -4.86 3.72
N ILE A 20 -16.27 -3.90 4.59
CA ILE A 20 -15.13 -4.01 5.51
C ILE A 20 -15.70 -4.37 6.88
N THR A 21 -15.37 -5.57 7.35
CA THR A 21 -15.69 -5.99 8.71
C THR A 21 -14.44 -5.83 9.56
N VAL A 22 -14.51 -4.99 10.58
CA VAL A 22 -13.43 -4.83 11.56
C VAL A 22 -13.74 -5.76 12.72
N VAL A 23 -12.90 -6.78 12.90
CA VAL A 23 -12.99 -7.70 14.04
C VAL A 23 -11.74 -7.54 14.89
N PRO A 24 -11.85 -7.58 16.23
CA PRO A 24 -10.68 -7.64 17.10
C PRO A 24 -9.81 -8.84 16.73
N ALA A 25 -8.50 -8.64 16.66
CA ALA A 25 -7.58 -9.75 16.44
C ALA A 25 -7.67 -10.74 17.62
N PRO A 26 -7.81 -12.05 17.36
CA PRO A 26 -7.81 -13.05 18.42
C PRO A 26 -6.46 -12.99 19.16
N GLY A 27 -6.49 -12.67 20.45
CA GLY A 27 -5.27 -12.50 21.26
C GLY A 27 -4.69 -11.09 21.30
N GLY A 28 -5.36 -10.09 20.72
CA GLY A 28 -4.91 -8.69 20.73
C GLY A 28 -3.77 -8.41 19.76
N GLU A 29 -3.17 -7.22 19.87
CA GLU A 29 -2.03 -6.84 19.02
C GLU A 29 -0.78 -7.67 19.39
N PRO A 30 -0.07 -8.25 18.41
CA PRO A 30 1.14 -9.03 18.67
C PRO A 30 2.22 -8.17 19.33
N PRO A 31 2.75 -8.57 20.51
CA PRO A 31 3.80 -7.82 21.20
C PRO A 31 5.14 -7.86 20.46
N TYR A 32 5.43 -8.88 19.65
CA TYR A 32 6.68 -8.96 18.90
C TYR A 32 6.41 -8.66 17.43
N GLN A 33 6.96 -7.55 16.93
CA GLN A 33 6.73 -7.08 15.57
C GLN A 33 8.07 -6.88 14.85
N GLY A 34 8.14 -7.34 13.60
CA GLY A 34 9.34 -7.30 12.78
C GLY A 34 8.99 -6.70 11.42
N GLU A 35 9.79 -5.75 10.96
CA GLU A 35 9.58 -5.10 9.67
C GLU A 35 10.70 -5.44 8.69
N PHE A 36 10.31 -6.01 7.55
CA PHE A 36 11.21 -6.47 6.51
C PHE A 36 11.07 -5.57 5.28
N LEU A 37 12.21 -5.10 4.75
CA LEU A 37 12.22 -4.43 3.45
C LEU A 37 12.46 -5.45 2.34
N VAL A 38 11.42 -5.71 1.55
CA VAL A 38 11.46 -6.55 0.35
C VAL A 38 11.86 -5.69 -0.84
N GLY A 39 13.06 -5.90 -1.38
CA GLY A 39 13.63 -5.05 -2.42
C GLY A 39 13.20 -5.37 -3.85
N ASN A 40 12.58 -6.53 -4.10
CA ASN A 40 12.25 -7.03 -5.44
C ASN A 40 10.72 -7.11 -5.70
N ARG A 41 9.92 -6.32 -4.99
CA ARG A 41 8.45 -6.28 -5.12
C ARG A 41 7.93 -4.85 -5.09
N ASN A 42 6.78 -4.65 -5.71
CA ASN A 42 5.89 -3.51 -5.47
C ASN A 42 4.72 -3.93 -4.58
N VAL A 43 3.97 -2.97 -4.05
CA VAL A 43 2.85 -3.26 -3.13
C VAL A 43 1.84 -4.19 -3.80
N GLU A 44 1.50 -3.93 -5.06
CA GLU A 44 0.53 -4.69 -5.84
C GLU A 44 0.93 -6.16 -6.04
N GLU A 45 2.22 -6.48 -6.00
CA GLU A 45 2.73 -7.85 -6.12
C GLU A 45 2.68 -8.62 -4.80
N LEU A 46 2.56 -7.92 -3.66
CA LEU A 46 2.45 -8.51 -2.32
C LEU A 46 1.03 -8.50 -1.75
N LEU A 47 0.08 -7.79 -2.39
CA LEU A 47 -1.34 -7.82 -1.98
C LEU A 47 -2.04 -9.18 -2.19
N PRO A 48 -1.79 -9.96 -3.25
CA PRO A 48 -2.48 -11.24 -3.46
C PRO A 48 -2.23 -12.24 -2.32
N ALA A 49 -3.27 -13.00 -1.95
CA ALA A 49 -3.20 -13.99 -0.87
C ALA A 49 -2.02 -14.96 -1.02
N ALA A 50 -1.87 -15.56 -2.21
CA ALA A 50 -0.76 -16.49 -2.48
C ALA A 50 0.63 -15.88 -2.24
N ALA A 51 0.84 -14.60 -2.59
CA ALA A 51 2.12 -13.94 -2.35
C ALA A 51 2.37 -13.71 -0.86
N ARG A 52 1.32 -13.34 -0.10
CA ARG A 52 1.38 -13.18 1.35
C ARG A 52 1.64 -14.50 2.06
N ASP A 53 1.03 -15.59 1.61
CA ASP A 53 1.20 -16.91 2.21
C ASP A 53 2.64 -17.42 2.03
N ILE A 54 3.21 -17.28 0.83
CA ILE A 54 4.63 -17.62 0.58
C ILE A 54 5.55 -16.75 1.45
N PHE A 55 5.25 -15.46 1.59
CA PHE A 55 6.03 -14.56 2.43
C PHE A 55 5.95 -14.95 3.92
N LEU A 56 4.75 -15.25 4.42
CA LEU A 56 4.54 -15.71 5.79
C LEU A 56 5.23 -17.04 6.06
N GLN A 57 5.20 -17.98 5.12
CA GLN A 57 5.92 -19.25 5.24
C GLN A 57 7.45 -19.04 5.35
N ALA A 58 8.02 -18.17 4.51
CA ALA A 58 9.45 -17.82 4.61
C ALA A 58 9.77 -17.12 5.94
N THR A 59 8.88 -16.23 6.38
CA THR A 59 9.02 -15.53 7.66
C THR A 59 8.92 -16.51 8.84
N ALA A 60 8.02 -17.50 8.77
CA ALA A 60 7.88 -18.56 9.78
C ALA A 60 9.15 -19.36 9.94
N GLY A 61 9.83 -19.70 8.83
CA GLY A 61 11.13 -20.36 8.86
C GLY A 61 12.22 -19.55 9.55
N VAL A 62 12.25 -18.22 9.34
CA VAL A 62 13.23 -17.34 9.97
C VAL A 62 12.90 -17.03 11.44
N TRP A 63 11.62 -16.88 11.75
CA TRP A 63 11.13 -16.56 13.09
C TRP A 63 11.01 -17.80 13.98
N GLU A 64 11.02 -18.99 13.38
CA GLU A 64 10.81 -20.29 14.04
C GLU A 64 9.45 -20.35 14.77
N ARG A 65 8.42 -19.80 14.12
CA ARG A 65 7.05 -19.64 14.66
C ARG A 65 5.99 -19.74 13.57
N ASP A 66 4.82 -20.25 13.93
CA ASP A 66 3.69 -20.43 13.02
C ASP A 66 2.52 -19.44 13.27
N ASP A 67 2.57 -18.64 14.34
CA ASP A 67 1.53 -17.68 14.74
C ASP A 67 1.68 -16.30 14.08
N LEU A 68 2.35 -16.26 12.92
CA LEU A 68 2.70 -15.03 12.23
C LEU A 68 1.54 -14.47 11.41
N HIS A 69 1.39 -13.16 11.44
CA HIS A 69 0.45 -12.45 10.56
C HIS A 69 1.03 -11.12 10.09
N ILE A 70 0.66 -10.72 8.86
CA ILE A 70 1.05 -9.43 8.30
C ILE A 70 0.18 -8.35 8.93
N ILE A 71 0.83 -7.39 9.59
CA ILE A 71 0.21 -6.23 10.23
C ILE A 71 0.05 -5.08 9.22
N ASN A 72 1.09 -4.82 8.43
CA ASN A 72 1.12 -3.70 7.51
C ASN A 72 2.01 -3.98 6.29
N VAL A 73 1.65 -3.39 5.15
CA VAL A 73 2.40 -3.40 3.90
C VAL A 73 2.46 -1.96 3.40
N THR A 74 3.67 -1.40 3.25
CA THR A 74 3.86 0.00 2.86
C THR A 74 4.88 0.11 1.73
N SER A 75 4.65 1.00 0.76
CA SER A 75 5.65 1.25 -0.30
C SER A 75 6.90 1.88 0.31
N ALA A 76 8.08 1.51 -0.20
CA ALA A 76 9.32 2.18 0.20
C ALA A 76 9.35 3.65 -0.22
N LEU A 77 8.54 4.06 -1.21
CA LEU A 77 8.42 5.47 -1.64
C LEU A 77 7.79 6.35 -0.58
N ASP A 78 6.76 5.83 0.11
CA ASP A 78 6.07 6.54 1.18
C ASP A 78 7.01 6.88 2.35
N ARG A 79 8.20 6.24 2.39
CA ARG A 79 9.25 6.44 3.40
C ARG A 79 10.50 7.13 2.86
N GLY A 80 10.35 7.91 1.79
CA GLY A 80 11.47 8.66 1.20
C GLY A 80 12.30 7.86 0.21
N GLY A 81 11.71 6.82 -0.41
CA GLY A 81 12.29 6.13 -1.55
C GLY A 81 12.58 7.08 -2.73
N ARG A 82 13.51 6.70 -3.61
CA ARG A 82 13.98 7.57 -4.70
C ARG A 82 12.92 7.74 -5.78
N VAL A 83 12.74 8.98 -6.22
CA VAL A 83 12.03 9.43 -7.42
C VAL A 83 13.11 9.75 -8.48
N PRO A 84 12.91 9.47 -9.78
CA PRO A 84 11.66 9.15 -10.47
C PRO A 84 11.34 7.66 -10.53
N LEU A 85 10.05 7.38 -10.66
CA LEU A 85 9.53 6.08 -11.07
C LEU A 85 8.64 6.28 -12.30
N PRO A 86 8.58 5.27 -13.19
CA PRO A 86 9.25 3.97 -13.10
C PRO A 86 10.68 3.99 -13.67
N ILE A 87 11.64 3.34 -12.99
CA ILE A 87 12.94 2.99 -13.59
C ILE A 87 12.81 1.56 -14.12
N GLU A 88 13.05 1.35 -15.41
CA GLU A 88 12.91 0.06 -16.05
C GLU A 88 13.76 -1.02 -15.35
N GLY A 89 13.13 -2.17 -15.06
CA GLY A 89 13.79 -3.29 -14.38
C GLY A 89 14.03 -3.11 -12.87
N ARG A 90 13.58 -2.01 -12.24
CA ARG A 90 13.68 -1.81 -10.79
C ARG A 90 12.31 -1.75 -10.12
N LYS A 91 12.19 -2.46 -9.01
CA LYS A 91 11.02 -2.41 -8.12
C LYS A 91 11.22 -1.33 -7.07
N GLU A 92 10.12 -0.78 -6.59
CA GLU A 92 10.11 0.30 -5.59
C GLU A 92 10.63 -0.20 -4.24
N GLY A 93 10.30 -1.45 -3.92
CA GLY A 93 10.52 -2.05 -2.62
C GLY A 93 9.34 -1.84 -1.69
N VAL A 94 9.14 -2.78 -0.78
CA VAL A 94 7.98 -2.81 0.12
C VAL A 94 8.43 -3.13 1.53
N TYR A 95 7.98 -2.35 2.50
CA TYR A 95 8.08 -2.69 3.92
C TYR A 95 6.91 -3.58 4.31
N VAL A 96 7.20 -4.77 4.81
CA VAL A 96 6.21 -5.72 5.32
C VAL A 96 6.43 -5.87 6.82
N LYS A 97 5.44 -5.46 7.61
CA LYS A 97 5.43 -5.61 9.06
C LYS A 97 4.69 -6.89 9.43
N VAL A 98 5.35 -7.77 10.17
CA VAL A 98 4.82 -9.06 10.63
C VAL A 98 4.82 -9.09 12.15
N GLY A 99 3.79 -9.69 12.74
CA GLY A 99 3.66 -9.86 14.19
C GLY A 99 3.57 -11.32 14.63
N SER A 100 4.05 -11.58 15.83
CA SER A 100 3.94 -12.83 16.58
C SER A 100 3.63 -12.55 18.05
N HIS A 101 2.96 -13.48 18.72
CA HIS A 101 2.89 -13.50 20.18
C HIS A 101 4.12 -14.14 20.82
N GLY A 102 4.92 -14.86 20.03
CA GLY A 102 6.21 -15.42 20.42
C GLY A 102 7.40 -14.47 20.21
N PRO A 103 8.46 -14.61 21.01
CA PRO A 103 9.68 -13.81 20.87
C PRO A 103 10.43 -14.12 19.56
N PHE A 104 11.33 -13.20 19.18
CA PHE A 104 12.19 -13.36 18.01
C PHE A 104 13.14 -14.56 18.14
N SER A 105 13.41 -15.22 17.01
CA SER A 105 14.43 -16.27 16.93
C SER A 105 15.84 -15.72 17.19
N PRO A 106 16.81 -16.59 17.57
CA PRO A 106 18.21 -16.19 17.70
C PRO A 106 18.78 -15.56 16.42
N CYS A 107 18.33 -16.02 15.24
CA CYS A 107 18.76 -15.44 13.97
C CYS A 107 18.27 -14.00 13.78
N LEU A 108 16.98 -13.74 14.06
CA LEU A 108 16.44 -12.38 13.96
C LEU A 108 17.12 -11.45 14.97
N ALA A 109 17.31 -11.92 16.20
CA ALA A 109 18.02 -11.17 17.23
C ALA A 109 19.47 -10.84 16.81
N SER A 110 20.19 -11.78 16.21
CA SER A 110 21.55 -11.53 15.71
C SER A 110 21.56 -10.59 14.50
N ALA A 111 20.59 -10.72 13.59
CA ALA A 111 20.46 -9.88 12.41
C ALA A 111 20.19 -8.40 12.76
N ALA A 112 19.42 -8.15 13.83
CA ALA A 112 19.10 -6.79 14.30
C ALA A 112 20.08 -6.25 15.36
N SER A 113 21.11 -7.01 15.72
CA SER A 113 22.08 -6.67 16.78
C SER A 113 22.90 -5.40 16.48
N PRO A 114 23.47 -4.73 17.51
CA PRO A 114 24.36 -3.59 17.32
C PRO A 114 25.56 -3.90 16.41
N GLN A 115 26.11 -5.11 16.49
CA GLN A 115 27.21 -5.56 15.63
C GLN A 115 26.77 -5.64 14.17
N SER A 116 25.57 -6.15 13.90
CA SER A 116 24.99 -6.17 12.55
C SER A 116 24.75 -4.76 12.01
N ARG A 117 24.24 -3.83 12.84
CA ARG A 117 24.07 -2.42 12.46
C ARG A 117 25.40 -1.77 12.11
N PHE A 118 26.45 -2.04 12.88
CA PHE A 118 27.80 -1.56 12.59
C PHE A 118 28.33 -2.11 11.25
N ARG A 119 28.18 -3.42 11.00
CA ARG A 119 28.53 -4.02 9.70
C ARG A 119 27.79 -3.37 8.54
N CYS A 120 26.49 -3.16 8.69
CA CYS A 120 25.67 -2.48 7.69
C CYS A 120 26.15 -1.05 7.41
N SER A 121 26.63 -0.33 8.43
CA SER A 121 27.21 1.02 8.23
C SER A 121 28.51 1.00 7.40
N LEU A 122 29.22 -0.13 7.40
CA LEU A 122 30.40 -0.38 6.57
C LEU A 122 30.07 -1.00 5.20
N GLY A 123 28.79 -1.15 4.86
CA GLY A 123 28.34 -1.83 3.64
C GLY A 123 28.54 -3.36 3.67
N GLN A 124 28.80 -3.94 4.84
CA GLN A 124 28.97 -5.38 5.02
C GLN A 124 27.63 -6.06 5.38
N GLN A 125 27.55 -7.36 5.14
CA GLN A 125 26.36 -8.15 5.50
C GLN A 125 26.21 -8.27 7.04
N PRO A 126 24.97 -8.25 7.56
CA PRO A 126 24.70 -8.43 8.97
C PRO A 126 24.97 -9.87 9.42
N LEU A 127 25.02 -10.08 10.73
CA LEU A 127 25.14 -11.40 11.37
C LEU A 127 23.78 -12.10 11.34
N ALA A 128 23.39 -12.63 10.18
CA ALA A 128 22.19 -13.45 10.02
C ALA A 128 22.61 -14.82 9.47
N SER A 129 22.20 -15.92 10.10
CA SER A 129 22.38 -17.28 9.58
C SER A 129 21.24 -17.72 8.65
N CYS A 130 20.10 -17.04 8.74
CA CYS A 130 18.83 -17.37 8.08
C CYS A 130 18.57 -16.52 6.82
N TYR A 131 19.59 -15.86 6.28
CA TYR A 131 19.45 -14.88 5.20
C TYR A 131 18.91 -15.47 3.88
N ASP A 132 19.09 -16.77 3.67
CA ASP A 132 18.70 -17.48 2.45
C ASP A 132 17.24 -17.94 2.43
N THR A 133 16.53 -17.93 3.57
CA THR A 133 15.18 -18.50 3.72
C THR A 133 14.12 -17.88 2.78
N PHE A 134 14.35 -16.63 2.38
CA PHE A 134 13.44 -15.88 1.49
C PHE A 134 13.72 -16.12 -0.01
N THR A 135 14.86 -16.70 -0.35
CA THR A 135 15.27 -16.98 -1.73
C THR A 135 14.52 -18.22 -2.26
N PRO A 136 14.10 -18.27 -3.54
CA PRO A 136 14.30 -17.27 -4.60
C PRO A 136 13.21 -16.19 -4.69
N HIS A 137 12.16 -16.28 -3.87
CA HIS A 137 10.95 -15.48 -4.06
C HIS A 137 11.12 -14.03 -3.63
N PHE A 138 11.87 -13.75 -2.56
CA PHE A 138 12.00 -12.42 -1.99
C PHE A 138 13.46 -12.06 -1.70
N SER A 139 13.82 -10.82 -2.05
CA SER A 139 15.13 -10.25 -1.75
C SER A 139 14.99 -9.32 -0.55
N ILE A 140 15.34 -9.81 0.64
CA ILE A 140 15.26 -9.03 1.88
C ILE A 140 16.49 -8.15 2.05
N ARG A 141 16.26 -6.86 2.30
CA ARG A 141 17.29 -5.90 2.69
C ARG A 141 17.52 -6.00 4.20
N TRP A 142 18.34 -6.96 4.62
CA TRP A 142 18.57 -7.26 6.04
C TRP A 142 19.09 -6.08 6.87
N CYS A 143 19.84 -5.15 6.27
CA CYS A 143 20.28 -3.94 6.97
C CYS A 143 19.16 -2.95 7.31
N ASN A 144 17.96 -3.16 6.77
CA ASN A 144 16.76 -2.39 7.06
C ASN A 144 15.77 -3.15 7.96
N LEU A 145 16.16 -4.32 8.48
CA LEU A 145 15.35 -5.08 9.43
C LEU A 145 15.18 -4.29 10.72
N THR A 146 13.93 -4.10 11.16
CA THR A 146 13.64 -3.54 12.47
C THR A 146 12.82 -4.55 13.28
N LEU A 147 13.19 -4.73 14.55
CA LEU A 147 12.49 -5.57 15.50
C LEU A 147 12.02 -4.70 16.65
N LEU A 148 10.74 -4.79 16.97
CA LEU A 148 10.04 -3.97 17.94
C LEU A 148 9.29 -4.89 18.90
N GLN A 149 9.53 -4.72 20.20
CA GLN A 149 8.68 -5.28 21.23
C GLN A 149 7.73 -4.18 21.69
N VAL A 150 6.45 -4.34 21.38
CA VAL A 150 5.37 -3.44 21.75
C VAL A 150 4.87 -3.89 23.12
N GLU A 151 5.02 -3.02 24.11
CA GLU A 151 4.35 -3.19 25.40
C GLU A 151 2.83 -3.15 25.17
N PRO A 152 2.04 -4.04 25.80
CA PRO A 152 0.59 -3.97 25.68
C PRO A 152 0.14 -2.57 26.09
N SER A 153 -0.56 -1.88 25.20
CA SER A 153 -1.15 -0.59 25.53
C SER A 153 -2.03 -0.80 26.78
N PRO A 154 -1.95 0.09 27.80
CA PRO A 154 -2.88 0.02 28.91
C PRO A 154 -4.29 0.04 28.32
N THR A 155 -5.17 -0.84 28.80
CA THR A 155 -6.56 -0.95 28.34
C THR A 155 -7.14 0.46 28.27
N VAL A 156 -7.18 1.02 27.05
CA VAL A 156 -7.77 2.33 26.86
C VAL A 156 -9.23 2.14 27.26
N PRO A 157 -9.76 2.92 28.22
CA PRO A 157 -11.18 2.82 28.54
C PRO A 157 -11.95 2.91 27.24
N ALA A 158 -12.92 2.01 27.07
CA ALA A 158 -13.67 1.87 25.83
C ALA A 158 -14.00 3.28 25.31
N PRO A 159 -13.74 3.57 24.02
CA PRO A 159 -14.00 4.89 23.48
C PRO A 159 -15.43 5.27 23.82
N VAL A 160 -15.63 6.48 24.34
CA VAL A 160 -16.97 7.00 24.56
C VAL A 160 -17.57 7.14 23.18
N TRP A 161 -18.42 6.17 22.82
CA TRP A 161 -19.07 6.12 21.54
C TRP A 161 -19.92 7.39 21.37
N GLY A 162 -19.58 8.20 20.38
CA GLY A 162 -20.42 9.33 20.00
C GLY A 162 -21.75 8.83 19.44
N SER A 163 -22.75 9.70 19.39
CA SER A 163 -24.12 9.41 18.93
C SER A 163 -24.26 8.95 17.46
N GLY A 164 -23.15 8.71 16.76
CA GLY A 164 -23.11 8.17 15.39
C GLY A 164 -22.66 6.71 15.29
N VAL A 165 -22.41 6.04 16.42
CA VAL A 165 -22.11 4.60 16.44
C VAL A 165 -23.36 3.83 16.82
N LEU A 166 -23.66 2.80 16.03
CA LEU A 166 -24.82 1.94 16.19
C LEU A 166 -24.67 1.08 17.47
N GLU A 167 -25.74 0.94 18.24
CA GLU A 167 -25.76 0.05 19.42
C GLU A 167 -25.64 -1.43 18.97
N ASP A 168 -25.20 -2.32 19.87
CA ASP A 168 -24.93 -3.75 19.56
C ASP A 168 -26.12 -4.49 18.93
N ASP A 169 -27.35 -4.03 19.16
CA ASP A 169 -28.61 -4.56 18.59
C ASP A 169 -29.35 -3.55 17.69
N GLY A 170 -28.71 -2.45 17.30
CA GLY A 170 -29.31 -1.47 16.40
C GLY A 170 -29.35 -1.98 14.96
N ASP A 171 -30.49 -1.84 14.28
CA ASP A 171 -30.55 -2.08 12.84
C ASP A 171 -29.77 -0.98 12.10
N PHE A 172 -28.76 -1.37 11.34
CA PHE A 172 -28.04 -0.44 10.48
C PHE A 172 -28.93 -0.11 9.29
N GLN A 173 -29.59 1.04 9.31
CA GLN A 173 -30.14 1.66 8.10
C GLN A 173 -29.02 2.49 7.44
N PRO A 174 -28.23 1.91 6.50
CA PRO A 174 -27.37 2.75 5.68
C PRO A 174 -28.25 3.79 4.96
N PRO A 175 -27.72 5.00 4.70
CA PRO A 175 -28.32 5.87 3.70
C PRO A 175 -28.60 5.02 2.45
N THR A 176 -29.83 5.11 1.94
CA THR A 176 -30.25 4.45 0.71
C THR A 176 -29.15 4.60 -0.33
N GLU A 177 -28.78 3.51 -0.99
CA GLU A 177 -27.69 3.46 -1.97
C GLU A 177 -27.59 4.76 -2.75
N ALA A 178 -26.41 5.39 -2.74
CA ALA A 178 -26.17 6.52 -3.60
C ALA A 178 -26.47 6.07 -5.03
N ALA A 179 -27.42 6.75 -5.68
CA ALA A 179 -27.80 6.41 -7.04
C ALA A 179 -26.53 6.40 -7.91
N PRO A 180 -26.40 5.43 -8.84
CA PRO A 180 -25.25 5.36 -9.73
C PRO A 180 -24.99 6.74 -10.34
N GLN A 181 -23.79 7.26 -10.11
CA GLN A 181 -23.47 8.62 -10.49
C GLN A 181 -23.20 8.63 -12.00
N ASP A 182 -24.05 9.33 -12.75
CA ASP A 182 -23.88 9.45 -14.20
C ASP A 182 -22.63 10.28 -14.51
N LEU A 183 -21.60 9.63 -15.03
CA LEU A 183 -20.32 10.26 -15.40
C LEU A 183 -20.35 10.88 -16.80
N LEU A 184 -21.37 10.54 -17.62
CA LEU A 184 -21.58 11.07 -18.97
C LEU A 184 -21.53 12.61 -19.05
N PRO A 185 -22.23 13.38 -18.19
CA PRO A 185 -22.15 14.85 -18.22
C PRO A 185 -20.73 15.38 -17.97
N GLY A 186 -20.00 14.79 -17.02
CA GLY A 186 -18.61 15.17 -16.74
C GLY A 186 -17.70 14.94 -17.94
N TYR A 187 -17.85 13.79 -18.61
CA TYR A 187 -17.12 13.46 -19.84
C TYR A 187 -17.44 14.41 -21.00
N LEU A 188 -18.72 14.73 -21.21
CA LEU A 188 -19.12 15.66 -22.27
C LEU A 188 -18.56 17.07 -22.02
N VAL A 189 -18.53 17.54 -20.78
CA VAL A 189 -17.95 18.85 -20.45
C VAL A 189 -16.45 18.86 -20.70
N THR A 190 -15.71 17.84 -20.26
CA THR A 190 -14.26 17.77 -20.46
C THR A 190 -13.86 17.62 -21.92
N LEU A 191 -14.72 17.04 -22.77
CA LEU A 191 -14.46 16.89 -24.20
C LEU A 191 -14.91 18.12 -25.03
N LEU A 192 -16.15 18.59 -24.83
CA LEU A 192 -16.77 19.61 -25.68
C LEU A 192 -16.21 21.01 -25.41
N VAL A 193 -15.86 21.34 -24.17
CA VAL A 193 -15.35 22.68 -23.84
C VAL A 193 -14.01 22.96 -24.55
N PRO A 194 -12.98 22.09 -24.49
CA PRO A 194 -11.75 22.31 -25.25
C PRO A 194 -11.97 22.37 -26.76
N LEU A 195 -12.86 21.54 -27.31
CA LEU A 195 -13.19 21.56 -28.74
C LEU A 195 -13.85 22.87 -29.16
N ALA A 196 -14.79 23.38 -28.37
CA ALA A 196 -15.44 24.66 -28.62
C ALA A 196 -14.43 25.82 -28.56
N VAL A 197 -13.53 25.83 -27.58
CA VAL A 197 -12.46 26.82 -27.47
C VAL A 197 -11.53 26.75 -28.68
N ALA A 198 -11.11 25.54 -29.08
CA ALA A 198 -10.27 25.34 -30.25
C ALA A 198 -10.95 25.84 -31.54
N ALA A 199 -12.23 25.51 -31.74
CA ALA A 199 -13.00 25.97 -32.89
C ALA A 199 -13.12 27.51 -32.92
N LEU A 200 -13.37 28.12 -31.76
CA LEU A 200 -13.49 29.58 -31.64
C LEU A 200 -12.16 30.26 -31.93
N LEU A 201 -11.05 29.71 -31.43
CA LEU A 201 -9.69 30.18 -31.77
C LEU A 201 -9.39 30.02 -33.27
N CYS A 202 -9.77 28.90 -33.89
CA CYS A 202 -9.62 28.69 -35.32
C CYS A 202 -10.42 29.70 -36.15
N LEU A 203 -11.65 29.99 -35.77
CA LEU A 203 -12.48 31.00 -36.42
C LEU A 203 -11.89 32.41 -36.27
N LEU A 204 -11.38 32.73 -35.08
CA LEU A 204 -10.78 34.03 -34.78
C LEU A 204 -9.46 34.22 -35.55
N LEU A 205 -8.60 33.20 -35.56
CA LEU A 205 -7.38 33.17 -36.37
C LEU A 205 -7.70 33.22 -37.87
N GLY A 206 -8.70 32.47 -38.33
CA GLY A 206 -9.16 32.51 -39.72
C GLY A 206 -9.67 33.90 -40.10
N HIS A 207 -10.44 34.56 -39.23
CA HIS A 207 -10.88 35.93 -39.45
C HIS A 207 -9.71 36.92 -39.50
N LEU A 208 -8.73 36.81 -38.59
CA LEU A 208 -7.54 37.66 -38.62
C LEU A 208 -6.68 37.43 -39.87
N MET A 209 -6.50 36.18 -40.28
CA MET A 209 -5.66 35.81 -41.43
C MET A 209 -6.33 36.06 -42.79
N CYS A 210 -7.65 35.93 -42.90
CA CYS A 210 -8.38 36.15 -44.14
C CYS A 210 -8.97 37.57 -44.27
N CYS A 211 -9.43 38.19 -43.18
CA CYS A 211 -10.11 39.49 -43.23
C CYS A 211 -9.21 40.68 -42.84
N ARG A 212 -8.03 40.45 -42.23
CA ARG A 212 -7.08 41.52 -41.86
C ARG A 212 -5.70 41.38 -42.50
N ARG A 213 -5.58 40.61 -43.58
CA ARG A 213 -4.34 40.53 -44.37
C ARG A 213 -4.20 41.81 -45.20
N GLU A 214 -3.64 42.86 -44.60
CA GLU A 214 -3.07 44.00 -45.33
C GLU A 214 -1.84 43.48 -46.08
N GLY A 215 -2.03 43.11 -47.33
CA GLY A 215 -1.01 42.47 -48.17
C GLY A 215 -1.48 42.20 -49.59
N VAL A 216 -2.24 43.13 -50.18
CA VAL A 216 -2.17 43.57 -51.59
C VAL A 216 -2.38 45.08 -51.58
#